data_AF-A0A972J848-F1
#
_entry.id   AF-A0A972J848-F1
#
_cell.length_a   1.000
_cell.length_b   1.000
_cell.length_c   1.000
_cell.angle_alpha   90.00
_cell.angle_beta   90.00
_cell.angle_gamma   90.00
#
_symmetry.space_group_name_H-M   'P 1'
#
loop_
_entity.id
_entity.type
_entity.pdbx_description
1 polymer ?
#
loop_
_entity_poly.entity_id
_entity_poly.type
_entity_poly.pdbx_seq_one_letter_code
_entity_poly.pdbx_strand_id
1 'polypeptide(L)'
;MKKPGFNSYNSKFWYLKQGAQYFIDKLYNGLEKNKFKFESEVKDINLNEKFVTTVSGDKIFYENLINTIPLNLALSLIGGYDELVEEMSYNKVLVFNLGFERASNNYKDEHWIYFPGEEVPFYRVGFYNNILGQEKLSLYVEIGLDKKSDPDVDKQFENTIAGLELVGIKDLDNNLVAYNHVIMDPAYVHINSDTQKKIDLLLADLCGKNFYTLGRYGKWTYNSMEDSMLWAKELAKKLGEQNAK
;
A
#
# COMPACT_ATOMS: atom_id res chain seq x y z
N MET A 1 14.33 -27.19 -0.11
CA MET A 1 15.67 -26.61 -0.38
C MET A 1 15.67 -25.93 -1.75
N LYS A 2 15.95 -24.62 -1.82
CA LYS A 2 16.19 -23.94 -3.11
C LYS A 2 17.49 -24.49 -3.71
N LYS A 3 17.47 -24.89 -4.99
CA LYS A 3 18.70 -25.27 -5.72
C LYS A 3 19.66 -24.06 -5.77
N PRO A 4 20.97 -24.26 -5.55
CA PRO A 4 21.94 -23.17 -5.65
C PRO A 4 21.96 -22.64 -7.10
N GLY A 5 21.76 -21.33 -7.28
CA GLY A 5 21.83 -20.66 -8.59
C GLY A 5 20.69 -19.71 -8.96
N PHE A 6 19.62 -19.62 -8.17
CA PHE A 6 18.55 -18.64 -8.42
C PHE A 6 18.85 -17.27 -7.79
N ASN A 7 19.44 -16.36 -8.57
CA ASN A 7 19.47 -14.94 -8.23
C ASN A 7 18.09 -14.34 -8.52
N SER A 8 17.21 -14.29 -7.51
CA SER A 8 15.99 -13.47 -7.57
C SER A 8 16.30 -12.01 -7.20
N TYR A 9 15.47 -11.08 -7.67
CA TYR A 9 15.62 -9.64 -7.46
C TYR A 9 15.70 -9.22 -5.98
N ASN A 10 15.17 -10.05 -5.08
CA ASN A 10 15.12 -9.85 -3.62
C ASN A 10 15.90 -10.94 -2.86
N SER A 11 16.87 -11.59 -3.49
CA SER A 11 17.74 -12.60 -2.85
C SER A 11 18.56 -12.03 -1.68
N LYS A 12 18.78 -10.71 -1.68
CA LYS A 12 19.29 -9.92 -0.55
C LYS A 12 18.46 -8.65 -0.44
N PHE A 13 18.17 -8.21 0.77
CA PHE A 13 17.47 -6.95 1.03
C PHE A 13 17.91 -6.35 2.36
N TRP A 14 17.65 -5.06 2.51
CA TRP A 14 17.83 -4.34 3.77
C TRP A 14 16.47 -4.11 4.41
N TYR A 15 16.41 -4.26 5.72
CA TYR A 15 15.21 -3.93 6.49
C TYR A 15 15.58 -3.05 7.67
N LEU A 16 14.85 -1.96 7.86
CA LEU A 16 15.10 -1.03 8.95
C LEU A 16 14.60 -1.60 10.27
N LYS A 17 15.42 -1.50 11.32
CA LYS A 17 15.06 -1.98 12.67
C LYS A 17 13.79 -1.33 13.23
N GLN A 18 13.48 -0.11 12.80
CA GLN A 18 12.29 0.64 13.21
C GLN A 18 11.13 0.51 12.19
N GLY A 19 11.22 -0.45 11.25
CA GLY A 19 10.27 -0.62 10.16
C GLY A 19 10.39 0.43 9.07
N ALA A 20 9.61 0.26 8.00
CA ALA A 20 9.60 1.18 6.86
C ALA A 20 9.12 2.60 7.22
N GLN A 21 8.31 2.74 8.27
CA GLN A 21 7.84 4.04 8.78
C GLN A 21 9.00 4.99 9.12
N TYR A 22 10.14 4.44 9.57
CA TYR A 22 11.30 5.26 9.91
C TYR A 22 11.86 6.06 8.73
N PHE A 23 11.72 5.56 7.49
CA PHE A 23 12.04 6.35 6.30
C PHE A 23 11.15 7.60 6.21
N ILE A 24 9.85 7.43 6.43
CA ILE A 24 8.87 8.51 6.38
C ILE A 24 9.12 9.51 7.51
N ASP A 25 9.40 9.03 8.72
CA ASP A 25 9.70 9.89 9.87
C ASP A 25 10.93 10.78 9.60
N LYS A 26 11.99 10.21 8.98
CA LYS A 26 13.19 10.97 8.63
C LYS A 26 12.93 12.02 7.57
N LEU A 27 12.18 11.67 6.52
CA LEU A 27 11.78 12.63 5.49
C LEU A 27 10.93 13.75 6.11
N TYR A 28 9.90 13.39 6.87
CA TYR A 28 9.02 14.33 7.53
C TYR A 28 9.79 15.29 8.44
N ASN A 29 10.75 14.80 9.23
CA ASN A 29 11.54 15.61 10.16
C ASN A 29 12.45 16.64 9.48
N GLY A 30 12.83 16.43 8.22
CA GLY A 30 13.58 17.41 7.44
C GLY A 30 12.71 18.50 6.80
N LEU A 31 11.39 18.46 6.93
CA LEU A 31 10.45 19.33 6.24
C LEU A 31 9.82 20.38 7.18
N GLU A 32 9.46 21.53 6.60
CA GLU A 32 8.76 22.61 7.28
C GLU A 32 7.35 22.16 7.73
N LYS A 33 7.16 22.02 9.05
CA LYS A 33 5.96 21.40 9.62
C LYS A 33 4.67 22.19 9.36
N ASN A 34 4.76 23.51 9.25
CA ASN A 34 3.64 24.40 8.94
C ASN A 34 3.12 24.26 7.49
N LYS A 35 3.82 23.53 6.62
CA LYS A 35 3.35 23.21 5.25
C LYS A 35 2.47 21.95 5.20
N PHE A 36 2.32 21.25 6.33
CA PHE A 36 1.46 20.07 6.43
C PHE A 36 0.12 20.44 7.05
N LYS A 37 -0.97 20.02 6.40
CA LYS A 37 -2.32 20.13 6.93
C LYS A 37 -2.88 18.73 7.15
N PHE A 38 -2.84 18.26 8.39
CA PHE A 38 -3.47 17.00 8.78
C PHE A 38 -4.97 17.20 9.02
N GLU A 39 -5.71 16.10 9.19
CA GLU A 39 -7.17 16.12 9.45
C GLU A 39 -7.94 16.94 8.40
N SER A 40 -7.42 16.98 7.18
CA SER A 40 -7.92 17.79 6.07
C SER A 40 -8.24 16.93 4.87
N GLU A 41 -9.19 16.03 5.07
CA GLU A 41 -9.68 15.15 4.01
C GLU A 41 -10.29 15.96 2.86
N VAL A 42 -9.92 15.64 1.64
CA VAL A 42 -10.44 16.25 0.41
C VAL A 42 -11.74 15.55 0.02
N LYS A 43 -12.80 16.32 -0.22
CA LYS A 43 -14.11 15.81 -0.66
C LYS A 43 -14.44 16.07 -2.13
N ASP A 44 -13.74 17.01 -2.77
CA ASP A 44 -14.01 17.43 -4.15
C ASP A 44 -12.78 18.10 -4.76
N ILE A 45 -12.57 17.89 -6.07
CA ILE A 45 -11.45 18.45 -6.84
C ILE A 45 -12.00 19.16 -8.08
N ASN A 46 -11.89 20.48 -8.12
CA ASN A 46 -12.27 21.26 -9.29
C ASN A 46 -11.04 21.57 -10.16
N LEU A 47 -10.92 20.85 -11.27
CA LEU A 47 -9.80 21.02 -12.21
C LEU A 47 -9.84 22.33 -13.01
N ASN A 48 -11.03 22.88 -13.25
CA ASN A 48 -11.20 24.08 -14.08
C ASN A 48 -10.84 25.35 -13.30
N GLU A 49 -11.35 25.47 -12.07
CA GLU A 49 -11.07 26.58 -11.16
C GLU A 49 -9.83 26.36 -10.29
N LYS A 50 -9.20 25.18 -10.40
CA LYS A 50 -7.96 24.78 -9.71
C LYS A 50 -8.01 24.95 -8.19
N PHE A 51 -8.97 24.29 -7.56
CA PHE A 51 -9.00 24.15 -6.11
C PHE A 51 -9.49 22.77 -5.68
N VAL A 52 -9.13 22.38 -4.47
CA VAL A 52 -9.73 21.25 -3.76
C VAL A 52 -10.62 21.77 -2.64
N THR A 53 -11.73 21.08 -2.38
CA THR A 53 -12.59 21.35 -1.22
C THR A 53 -12.35 20.27 -0.18
N THR A 54 -12.15 20.65 1.08
CA THR A 54 -12.05 19.69 2.19
C THR A 54 -13.42 19.32 2.76
N VAL A 55 -13.50 18.25 3.55
CA VAL A 55 -14.70 17.88 4.31
C VAL A 55 -15.17 19.04 5.20
N SER A 56 -14.24 19.76 5.84
CA SER A 56 -14.52 20.98 6.63
C SER A 56 -15.08 22.15 5.81
N GLY A 57 -15.00 22.10 4.48
CA GLY A 57 -15.49 23.13 3.57
C GLY A 57 -14.44 24.14 3.11
N ASP A 58 -13.18 23.99 3.52
CA ASP A 58 -12.10 24.87 3.07
C ASP A 58 -11.85 24.67 1.57
N LYS A 59 -11.63 25.77 0.85
CA LYS A 59 -11.13 25.74 -0.52
C LYS A 59 -9.63 26.03 -0.55
N ILE A 60 -8.85 25.10 -1.10
CA ILE A 60 -7.41 25.24 -1.26
C ILE A 60 -7.09 25.33 -2.74
N PHE A 61 -6.73 26.53 -3.19
CA PHE A 61 -6.35 26.81 -4.57
C PHE A 61 -4.93 26.35 -4.87
N TYR A 62 -4.68 25.91 -6.10
CA TYR A 62 -3.38 25.39 -6.51
C TYR A 62 -2.99 25.86 -7.91
N GLU A 63 -1.69 25.92 -8.16
CA GLU A 63 -1.15 26.02 -9.53
C GLU A 63 -0.90 24.63 -10.13
N ASN A 64 -0.36 23.73 -9.30
CA ASN A 64 -0.09 22.33 -9.58
C ASN A 64 -0.67 21.47 -8.45
N LEU A 65 -1.43 20.42 -8.80
CA LEU A 65 -1.94 19.45 -7.85
C LEU A 65 -1.20 18.12 -8.05
N ILE A 66 -0.55 17.62 -7.01
CA ILE A 66 0.12 16.32 -7.01
C ILE A 66 -0.70 15.33 -6.20
N ASN A 67 -1.40 14.45 -6.90
CA ASN A 67 -2.18 13.37 -6.32
C ASN A 67 -1.31 12.14 -6.01
N THR A 68 -1.45 11.61 -4.81
CA THR A 68 -0.86 10.32 -4.41
C THR A 68 -1.88 9.33 -3.86
N ILE A 69 -3.16 9.72 -3.79
CA ILE A 69 -4.24 8.81 -3.40
C ILE A 69 -4.57 7.87 -4.57
N PRO A 70 -5.31 6.77 -4.35
CA PRO A 70 -5.77 5.90 -5.44
C PRO A 70 -6.45 6.66 -6.57
N LEU A 71 -6.06 6.37 -7.82
CA LEU A 71 -6.58 7.08 -8.99
C LEU A 71 -8.09 6.99 -9.09
N ASN A 72 -8.68 5.83 -8.83
CA ASN A 72 -10.14 5.67 -8.83
C ASN A 72 -10.83 6.63 -7.85
N LEU A 73 -10.27 6.80 -6.64
CA LEU A 73 -10.79 7.74 -5.65
C LEU A 73 -10.61 9.20 -6.14
N ALA A 74 -9.44 9.54 -6.66
CA ALA A 74 -9.20 10.88 -7.21
C ALA A 74 -10.18 11.21 -8.35
N LEU A 75 -10.47 10.26 -9.24
CA LEU A 75 -11.43 10.43 -10.33
C LEU A 75 -12.86 10.59 -9.82
N SER A 76 -13.25 9.86 -8.77
CA SER A 76 -14.54 10.08 -8.11
C SER A 76 -14.65 11.47 -7.46
N LEU A 77 -13.56 11.99 -6.89
CA LEU A 77 -13.52 13.35 -6.32
C LEU A 77 -13.54 14.45 -7.39
N ILE A 78 -13.09 14.17 -8.61
CA ILE A 78 -13.18 15.09 -9.76
C ILE A 78 -14.58 15.03 -10.40
N GLY A 79 -15.18 13.83 -10.43
CA GLY A 79 -16.46 13.55 -11.09
C GLY A 79 -16.34 13.37 -12.61
N GLY A 80 -17.37 12.73 -13.21
CA GLY A 80 -17.45 12.55 -14.67
C GLY A 80 -16.63 11.40 -15.25
N TYR A 81 -16.12 10.50 -14.40
CA TYR A 81 -15.27 9.36 -14.79
C TYR A 81 -15.82 8.02 -14.29
N ASP A 82 -17.12 7.95 -13.97
CA ASP A 82 -17.75 6.81 -13.32
C ASP A 82 -17.55 5.50 -14.10
N GLU A 83 -17.75 5.53 -15.43
CA GLU A 83 -17.56 4.38 -16.31
C GLU A 83 -16.12 3.82 -16.22
N LEU A 84 -15.12 4.71 -16.24
CA LEU A 84 -13.72 4.27 -16.15
C LEU A 84 -13.41 3.72 -14.76
N VAL A 85 -13.92 4.35 -13.69
CA VAL A 85 -13.74 3.89 -12.31
C VAL A 85 -14.35 2.48 -12.10
N GLU A 86 -15.47 2.19 -12.75
CA GLU A 86 -16.08 0.87 -12.72
C GLU A 86 -15.21 -0.19 -13.42
N GLU A 87 -14.64 0.15 -14.58
CA GLU A 87 -13.73 -0.72 -15.34
C GLU A 87 -12.40 -0.99 -14.62
N MET A 88 -11.95 -0.08 -13.75
CA MET A 88 -10.70 -0.21 -13.00
C MET A 88 -10.74 -1.42 -12.04
N SER A 89 -9.91 -2.42 -12.34
CA SER A 89 -9.83 -3.68 -11.60
C SER A 89 -8.69 -3.69 -10.60
N TYR A 90 -8.97 -4.18 -9.40
CA TYR A 90 -8.02 -4.35 -8.31
C TYR A 90 -8.55 -5.40 -7.33
N ASN A 91 -7.72 -5.82 -6.38
CA ASN A 91 -8.15 -6.57 -5.21
C ASN A 91 -7.92 -5.76 -3.92
N LYS A 92 -8.54 -6.21 -2.83
CA LYS A 92 -8.22 -5.78 -1.47
C LYS A 92 -7.28 -6.81 -0.83
N VAL A 93 -6.60 -6.41 0.24
CA VAL A 93 -5.84 -7.33 1.09
C VAL A 93 -6.13 -7.00 2.54
N LEU A 94 -6.58 -7.99 3.30
CA LEU A 94 -6.63 -7.92 4.75
C LEU A 94 -5.29 -8.41 5.30
N VAL A 95 -4.64 -7.56 6.08
CA VAL A 95 -3.37 -7.87 6.74
C VAL A 95 -3.60 -7.94 8.24
N PHE A 96 -3.30 -9.08 8.85
CA PHE A 96 -3.16 -9.18 10.31
C PHE A 96 -1.70 -9.04 10.70
N ASN A 97 -1.40 -8.11 11.60
CA ASN A 97 -0.11 -8.07 12.28
C ASN A 97 -0.28 -8.71 13.65
N LEU A 98 0.47 -9.78 13.92
CA LEU A 98 0.28 -10.64 15.09
C LEU A 98 1.59 -10.77 15.87
N GLY A 99 1.55 -10.60 17.18
CA GLY A 99 2.69 -10.80 18.08
C GLY A 99 2.36 -11.85 19.14
N PHE A 100 3.29 -12.77 19.39
CA PHE A 100 3.11 -13.88 20.35
C PHE A 100 4.17 -13.86 21.46
N GLU A 101 3.94 -14.62 22.53
CA GLU A 101 4.83 -14.67 23.70
C GLU A 101 6.18 -15.33 23.40
N ARG A 102 6.22 -16.29 22.49
CA ARG A 102 7.40 -17.11 22.15
C ARG A 102 7.66 -17.15 20.65
N ALA A 103 8.88 -17.52 20.25
CA ALA A 103 9.21 -17.85 18.86
C ALA A 103 8.38 -19.05 18.35
N SER A 104 8.32 -19.22 17.03
CA SER A 104 7.83 -20.47 16.43
C SER A 104 8.84 -21.60 16.62
N ASN A 105 8.38 -22.79 16.98
CA ASN A 105 9.25 -23.96 17.06
C ASN A 105 9.72 -24.45 15.68
N ASN A 106 8.88 -24.30 14.64
CA ASN A 106 9.10 -24.90 13.32
C ASN A 106 9.68 -23.92 12.29
N TYR A 107 9.52 -22.60 12.50
CA TYR A 107 9.88 -21.57 11.53
C TYR A 107 10.82 -20.54 12.14
N LYS A 108 12.12 -20.75 11.95
CA LYS A 108 13.19 -19.97 12.62
C LYS A 108 13.98 -19.07 11.68
N ASP A 109 14.01 -19.39 10.39
CA ASP A 109 14.91 -18.75 9.43
C ASP A 109 14.14 -18.09 8.27
N GLU A 110 12.84 -18.37 8.12
CA GLU A 110 12.03 -17.90 7.01
C GLU A 110 11.69 -16.42 7.17
N HIS A 111 11.92 -15.62 6.12
CA HIS A 111 11.46 -14.23 6.10
C HIS A 111 9.99 -14.12 5.68
N TRP A 112 9.57 -14.92 4.69
CA TRP A 112 8.17 -15.07 4.29
C TRP A 112 7.95 -16.40 3.58
N ILE A 113 6.71 -16.88 3.62
CA ILE A 113 6.25 -18.14 3.04
C ILE A 113 4.97 -17.87 2.27
N TYR A 114 4.82 -18.54 1.12
CA TYR A 114 3.61 -18.55 0.32
C TYR A 114 2.82 -19.83 0.54
N PHE A 115 1.51 -19.69 0.63
CA PHE A 115 0.56 -20.78 0.83
C PHE A 115 -0.38 -20.82 -0.39
N PRO A 116 -0.20 -21.76 -1.33
CA PRO A 116 -0.99 -21.80 -2.55
C PRO A 116 -2.32 -22.59 -2.41
N GLY A 117 -2.49 -23.33 -1.32
CA GLY A 117 -3.68 -24.17 -1.09
C GLY A 117 -4.81 -23.43 -0.37
N GLU A 118 -6.02 -23.99 -0.44
CA GLU A 118 -7.24 -23.40 0.14
C GLU A 118 -7.45 -23.77 1.63
N GLU A 119 -6.57 -24.60 2.19
CA GLU A 119 -6.65 -25.11 3.57
C GLU A 119 -6.50 -24.01 4.64
N VAL A 120 -5.94 -22.86 4.24
CA VAL A 120 -5.74 -21.69 5.10
C VAL A 120 -6.25 -20.43 4.38
N PRO A 121 -6.72 -19.41 5.10
CA PRO A 121 -7.31 -18.22 4.49
C PRO A 121 -6.26 -17.28 3.87
N PHE A 122 -4.97 -17.44 4.21
CA PHE A 122 -3.90 -16.54 3.82
C PHE A 122 -3.05 -17.12 2.68
N TYR A 123 -2.59 -16.26 1.78
CA TYR A 123 -1.66 -16.65 0.71
C TYR A 123 -0.20 -16.38 1.06
N ARG A 124 0.07 -15.51 2.04
CA ARG A 124 1.43 -15.15 2.47
C ARG A 124 1.49 -14.85 3.96
N VAL A 125 2.52 -15.40 4.60
CA VAL A 125 2.91 -15.04 5.97
C VAL A 125 4.35 -14.56 5.94
N GLY A 126 4.67 -13.45 6.59
CA GLY A 126 6.04 -13.04 6.83
C GLY A 126 6.38 -12.86 8.30
N PHE A 127 7.65 -13.02 8.62
CA PHE A 127 8.18 -13.17 9.97
C PHE A 127 9.09 -11.99 10.29
N TYR A 128 8.52 -10.91 10.83
CA TYR A 128 9.29 -9.74 11.23
C TYR A 128 10.37 -10.09 12.25
N ASN A 129 10.12 -11.06 13.13
CA ASN A 129 11.08 -11.46 14.15
C ASN A 129 12.32 -12.11 13.52
N ASN A 130 12.15 -12.93 12.49
CA ASN A 130 13.27 -13.53 11.77
C ASN A 130 14.04 -12.46 10.97
N ILE A 131 13.32 -11.53 10.32
CA ILE A 131 13.94 -10.40 9.59
C ILE A 131 14.76 -9.49 10.51
N LEU A 132 14.27 -9.25 11.74
CA LEU A 132 14.85 -8.31 12.69
C LEU A 132 15.77 -8.96 13.74
N GLY A 133 15.82 -10.30 13.79
CA GLY A 133 16.54 -11.05 14.83
C GLY A 133 15.92 -10.89 16.23
N GLN A 134 14.59 -10.83 16.32
CA GLN A 134 13.84 -10.74 17.58
C GLN A 134 13.43 -12.13 18.08
N GLU A 135 13.33 -12.28 19.39
CA GLU A 135 13.01 -13.58 20.02
C GLU A 135 11.53 -13.96 19.93
N LYS A 136 10.62 -12.99 20.03
CA LYS A 136 9.17 -13.26 20.03
C LYS A 136 8.65 -13.34 18.60
N LEU A 137 7.79 -14.31 18.33
CA LEU A 137 7.16 -14.44 17.01
C LEU A 137 6.34 -13.17 16.71
N SER A 138 6.62 -12.56 15.57
CA SER A 138 5.89 -11.38 15.09
C SER A 138 5.67 -11.50 13.60
N LEU A 139 4.41 -11.52 13.19
CA LEU A 139 3.97 -11.88 11.85
C LEU A 139 3.24 -10.74 11.17
N TYR A 140 3.31 -10.70 9.85
CA TYR A 140 2.24 -10.17 9.01
C TYR A 140 1.62 -11.32 8.21
N VAL A 141 0.30 -11.38 8.17
CA VAL A 141 -0.46 -12.42 7.48
C VAL A 141 -1.38 -11.76 6.46
N GLU A 142 -1.25 -12.11 5.19
CA GLU A 142 -1.97 -11.49 4.08
C GLU A 142 -3.04 -12.40 3.51
N ILE A 143 -4.26 -11.87 3.43
CA ILE A 143 -5.46 -12.53 2.91
C ILE A 143 -5.94 -11.73 1.71
N GLY A 144 -6.07 -12.41 0.57
CA GLY A 144 -6.58 -11.80 -0.65
C GLY A 144 -8.09 -11.66 -0.57
N LEU A 145 -8.61 -10.51 -0.99
CA LEU A 145 -10.02 -10.16 -0.92
C LEU A 145 -10.49 -9.56 -2.23
N ASP A 146 -11.71 -9.87 -2.64
CA ASP A 146 -12.31 -9.26 -3.83
C ASP A 146 -12.56 -7.75 -3.64
N LYS A 147 -12.52 -6.98 -4.74
CA LYS A 147 -12.83 -5.53 -4.77
C LYS A 147 -14.17 -5.19 -4.10
N LYS A 148 -15.15 -6.08 -4.17
CA LYS A 148 -16.50 -5.88 -3.63
C LYS A 148 -16.71 -6.52 -2.26
N SER A 149 -15.69 -7.19 -1.72
CA SER A 149 -15.81 -7.85 -0.43
C SER A 149 -15.83 -6.83 0.71
N ASP A 150 -16.61 -7.18 1.73
CA ASP A 150 -16.62 -6.56 3.04
C ASP A 150 -16.43 -7.69 4.07
N PRO A 151 -15.18 -7.96 4.48
CA PRO A 151 -14.87 -9.14 5.28
C PRO A 151 -15.36 -8.98 6.73
N ASP A 152 -15.94 -10.05 7.28
CA ASP A 152 -16.07 -10.20 8.73
C ASP A 152 -14.66 -10.38 9.33
N VAL A 153 -14.08 -9.29 9.83
CA VAL A 153 -12.69 -9.26 10.30
C VAL A 153 -12.47 -10.19 11.48
N ASP A 154 -13.42 -10.29 12.41
CA ASP A 154 -13.29 -11.14 13.59
C ASP A 154 -13.29 -12.61 13.18
N LYS A 155 -14.18 -13.00 12.27
CA LYS A 155 -14.18 -14.36 11.70
C LYS A 155 -12.91 -14.66 10.91
N GLN A 156 -12.41 -13.70 10.13
CA GLN A 156 -11.15 -13.86 9.40
C GLN A 156 -9.96 -13.99 10.36
N PHE A 157 -9.98 -13.28 11.49
CA PHE A 157 -8.98 -13.39 12.54
C PHE A 157 -8.98 -14.79 13.15
N GLU A 158 -10.14 -15.32 13.55
CA GLU A 158 -10.28 -16.68 14.09
C GLU A 158 -9.75 -17.74 13.11
N ASN A 159 -10.17 -17.65 11.84
CA ASN A 159 -9.69 -18.55 10.78
C ASN A 159 -8.18 -18.43 10.55
N THR A 160 -7.63 -17.22 10.69
CA THR A 160 -6.19 -16.97 10.55
C THR A 160 -5.42 -17.63 11.68
N ILE A 161 -5.85 -17.47 12.93
CA ILE A 161 -5.20 -18.10 14.09
C ILE A 161 -5.25 -19.62 13.94
N ALA A 162 -6.41 -20.19 13.60
CA ALA A 162 -6.55 -21.62 13.35
C ALA A 162 -5.66 -22.11 12.19
N GLY A 163 -5.60 -21.33 11.09
CA GLY A 163 -4.73 -21.65 9.96
C GLY A 163 -3.24 -21.61 10.31
N LEU A 164 -2.80 -20.67 11.13
CA LEU A 164 -1.42 -20.59 11.62
C LEU A 164 -1.05 -21.78 12.52
N GLU A 165 -1.98 -22.28 13.32
CA GLU A 165 -1.80 -23.51 14.11
C GLU A 165 -1.76 -24.75 13.22
N LEU A 166 -2.68 -24.84 12.25
CA LEU A 166 -2.77 -25.96 11.31
C LEU A 166 -1.46 -26.16 10.54
N VAL A 167 -0.82 -25.08 10.10
CA VAL A 167 0.47 -25.15 9.38
C VAL A 167 1.68 -25.14 10.32
N GLY A 168 1.48 -25.12 11.64
CA GLY A 168 2.54 -25.19 12.64
C GLY A 168 3.39 -23.93 12.78
N ILE A 169 2.93 -22.77 12.29
CA ILE A 169 3.58 -21.48 12.52
C ILE A 169 3.37 -21.04 13.96
N LYS A 170 2.11 -21.11 14.44
CA LYS A 170 1.74 -20.82 15.83
C LYS A 170 1.69 -22.14 16.61
N ASP A 171 2.46 -22.23 17.68
CA ASP A 171 2.35 -23.34 18.63
C ASP A 171 1.06 -23.24 19.45
N LEU A 172 0.46 -24.39 19.82
CA LEU A 172 -0.83 -24.45 20.51
C LEU A 172 -0.86 -23.64 21.81
N ASP A 173 0.21 -23.69 22.59
CA ASP A 173 0.33 -23.03 23.89
C ASP A 173 0.94 -21.62 23.81
N ASN A 174 1.22 -21.11 22.60
CA ASN A 174 1.83 -19.80 22.40
C ASN A 174 0.75 -18.72 22.30
N ASN A 175 0.64 -17.89 23.33
CA ASN A 175 -0.41 -16.88 23.44
C ASN A 175 -0.12 -15.68 22.55
N LEU A 176 -1.18 -15.14 21.95
CA LEU A 176 -1.15 -13.86 21.27
C LEU A 176 -1.09 -12.73 22.30
N VAL A 177 -0.13 -11.82 22.17
CA VAL A 177 0.07 -10.68 23.09
C VAL A 177 -0.37 -9.36 22.51
N ALA A 178 -0.37 -9.23 21.19
CA ALA A 178 -0.77 -8.03 20.49
C ALA A 178 -1.22 -8.39 19.08
N TYR A 179 -2.23 -7.69 18.59
CA TYR A 179 -2.58 -7.73 17.19
C TYR A 179 -3.16 -6.40 16.72
N ASN A 180 -3.09 -6.18 15.42
CA ASN A 180 -3.92 -5.22 14.71
C ASN A 180 -4.23 -5.78 13.32
N HIS A 181 -5.14 -5.11 12.63
CA HIS A 181 -5.40 -5.41 11.23
C HIS A 181 -5.43 -4.13 10.40
N VAL A 182 -5.17 -4.28 9.10
CA VAL A 182 -5.33 -3.23 8.08
C VAL A 182 -6.01 -3.85 6.87
N ILE A 183 -7.03 -3.17 6.34
CA ILE A 183 -7.60 -3.49 5.03
C ILE A 183 -6.98 -2.53 4.02
N MET A 184 -6.21 -3.07 3.08
CA MET A 184 -5.66 -2.33 1.96
C MET A 184 -6.68 -2.30 0.83
N ASP A 185 -7.18 -1.11 0.49
CA ASP A 185 -8.22 -0.91 -0.51
C ASP A 185 -7.94 0.37 -1.33
N PRO A 186 -7.44 0.26 -2.57
CA PRO A 186 -7.00 -0.95 -3.28
C PRO A 186 -5.65 -1.49 -2.75
N ALA A 187 -5.36 -2.78 -3.00
CA ALA A 187 -4.08 -3.41 -2.66
C ALA A 187 -3.19 -3.67 -3.89
N TYR A 188 -3.64 -4.54 -4.80
CA TYR A 188 -3.02 -4.77 -6.11
C TYR A 188 -3.96 -4.30 -7.21
N VAL A 189 -3.48 -3.38 -8.02
CA VAL A 189 -4.16 -2.97 -9.25
C VAL A 189 -3.87 -4.00 -10.34
N HIS A 190 -4.88 -4.34 -11.14
CA HIS A 190 -4.72 -5.28 -12.24
C HIS A 190 -4.47 -4.51 -13.53
N ILE A 191 -3.33 -4.78 -14.16
CA ILE A 191 -2.96 -4.14 -15.43
C ILE A 191 -3.66 -4.91 -16.56
N ASN A 192 -4.76 -4.34 -17.07
CA ASN A 192 -5.50 -4.82 -18.24
C ASN A 192 -5.19 -3.91 -19.43
N SER A 193 -4.84 -4.48 -20.59
CA SER A 193 -4.40 -3.72 -21.76
C SER A 193 -5.37 -2.65 -22.25
N ASP A 194 -6.69 -2.85 -22.11
CA ASP A 194 -7.66 -1.89 -22.66
C ASP A 194 -8.00 -0.77 -21.68
N THR A 195 -8.29 -1.12 -20.42
CA THR A 195 -8.47 -0.13 -19.34
C THR A 195 -7.20 0.69 -19.12
N GLN A 196 -6.01 0.06 -19.21
CA GLN A 196 -4.74 0.76 -19.05
C GLN A 196 -4.52 1.83 -20.12
N LYS A 197 -4.87 1.57 -21.39
CA LYS A 197 -4.78 2.60 -22.45
C LYS A 197 -5.67 3.80 -22.14
N LYS A 198 -6.89 3.58 -21.63
CA LYS A 198 -7.80 4.66 -21.23
C LYS A 198 -7.19 5.47 -20.07
N ILE A 199 -6.64 4.78 -19.07
CA ILE A 199 -5.93 5.42 -17.96
C ILE A 199 -4.75 6.25 -18.48
N ASP A 200 -3.89 5.70 -19.33
CA ASP A 200 -2.70 6.41 -19.82
C ASP A 200 -3.05 7.68 -20.60
N LEU A 201 -4.08 7.63 -21.45
CA LEU A 201 -4.61 8.81 -22.16
C LEU A 201 -5.16 9.86 -21.19
N LEU A 202 -5.92 9.42 -20.17
CA LEU A 202 -6.45 10.31 -19.14
C LEU A 202 -5.34 10.96 -18.31
N LEU A 203 -4.32 10.21 -17.91
CA LEU A 203 -3.20 10.75 -17.14
C LEU A 203 -2.43 11.81 -17.93
N ALA A 204 -2.32 11.65 -19.26
CA ALA A 204 -1.75 12.66 -20.14
C ALA A 204 -2.61 13.95 -20.19
N ASP A 205 -3.94 13.82 -20.31
CA ASP A 205 -4.87 14.96 -20.26
C ASP A 205 -4.83 15.70 -18.92
N LEU A 206 -4.88 14.96 -17.81
CA LEU A 206 -4.78 15.52 -16.45
C LEU A 206 -3.45 16.24 -16.24
N CYS A 207 -2.34 15.68 -16.73
CA CYS A 207 -1.03 16.33 -16.68
C CYS A 207 -1.03 17.68 -17.44
N GLY A 208 -1.78 17.79 -18.55
CA GLY A 208 -1.97 19.04 -19.28
C GLY A 208 -2.76 20.10 -18.50
N LYS A 209 -3.53 19.70 -17.49
CA LYS A 209 -4.30 20.56 -16.58
C LYS A 209 -3.58 20.85 -15.26
N ASN A 210 -2.28 20.58 -15.20
CA ASN A 210 -1.45 20.67 -13.98
C ASN A 210 -1.92 19.75 -12.84
N PHE A 211 -2.58 18.64 -13.18
CA PHE A 211 -2.91 17.56 -12.27
C PHE A 211 -1.96 16.40 -12.52
N TYR A 212 -1.05 16.17 -11.58
CA TYR A 212 -0.04 15.11 -11.66
C TYR A 212 -0.43 14.00 -10.70
N THR A 213 -0.25 12.74 -11.10
CA THR A 213 -0.49 11.60 -10.23
C THR A 213 0.77 10.76 -10.07
N LEU A 214 1.06 10.34 -8.85
CA LEU A 214 2.30 9.66 -8.47
C LEU A 214 2.03 8.45 -7.55
N GLY A 215 3.05 7.61 -7.42
CA GLY A 215 3.02 6.41 -6.57
C GLY A 215 2.19 5.27 -7.16
N ARG A 216 2.16 4.16 -6.42
CA ARG A 216 1.51 2.90 -6.80
C ARG A 216 0.05 3.11 -7.21
N TYR A 217 -0.72 3.69 -6.30
CA TYR A 217 -2.16 3.83 -6.45
C TYR A 217 -2.56 5.04 -7.28
N GLY A 218 -1.80 6.14 -7.18
CA GLY A 218 -2.04 7.32 -8.00
C GLY A 218 -1.77 7.08 -9.48
N LYS A 219 -0.69 6.40 -9.86
CA LYS A 219 -0.42 6.03 -11.26
C LYS A 219 -1.15 4.78 -11.71
N TRP A 220 -1.91 4.14 -10.82
CA TRP A 220 -2.60 2.89 -11.08
C TRP A 220 -1.69 1.81 -11.69
N THR A 221 -0.54 1.57 -11.05
CA THR A 221 0.46 0.63 -11.55
C THR A 221 1.10 -0.19 -10.43
N TYR A 222 1.87 -1.19 -10.80
CA TYR A 222 2.70 -1.95 -9.86
C TYR A 222 4.11 -1.35 -9.81
N ASN A 223 4.55 -0.93 -8.63
CA ASN A 223 5.89 -0.38 -8.43
C ASN A 223 6.42 -0.63 -7.01
N SER A 224 7.69 -0.29 -6.82
CA SER A 224 8.37 -0.28 -5.53
C SER A 224 8.32 1.09 -4.85
N MET A 225 8.77 1.15 -3.59
CA MET A 225 8.97 2.43 -2.88
C MET A 225 10.00 3.32 -3.60
N GLU A 226 11.07 2.73 -4.14
CA GLU A 226 12.13 3.44 -4.86
C GLU A 226 11.58 4.14 -6.10
N ASP A 227 10.79 3.45 -6.91
CA ASP A 227 10.15 4.02 -8.10
C ASP A 227 9.29 5.24 -7.73
N SER A 228 8.54 5.15 -6.63
CA SER A 228 7.71 6.25 -6.15
C SER A 228 8.54 7.48 -5.78
N MET A 229 9.69 7.28 -5.14
CA MET A 229 10.62 8.36 -4.76
C MET A 229 11.30 8.98 -5.99
N LEU A 230 11.73 8.16 -6.94
CA LEU A 230 12.34 8.63 -8.18
C LEU A 230 11.36 9.48 -9.00
N TRP A 231 10.12 9.02 -9.18
CA TRP A 231 9.10 9.79 -9.90
C TRP A 231 8.77 11.11 -9.21
N ALA A 232 8.72 11.14 -7.88
CA ALA A 232 8.53 12.38 -7.13
C ALA A 232 9.69 13.37 -7.34
N LYS A 233 10.94 12.88 -7.32
CA LYS A 233 12.14 13.70 -7.56
C LYS A 233 12.16 14.26 -8.99
N GLU A 234 11.82 13.44 -9.99
CA GLU A 234 11.72 13.84 -11.39
C GLU A 234 10.67 14.92 -11.60
N LEU A 235 9.46 14.74 -11.03
CA LEU A 235 8.40 15.73 -11.12
C LEU A 235 8.80 17.04 -10.42
N ALA A 236 9.37 16.97 -9.22
CA ALA A 236 9.83 18.15 -8.50
C ALA A 236 10.87 18.95 -9.31
N LYS A 237 11.81 18.28 -9.97
CA LYS A 237 12.77 18.92 -10.87
C LYS A 237 12.07 19.60 -12.05
N LYS A 238 11.16 18.90 -12.72
CA LYS A 238 10.40 19.43 -13.87
C LYS A 238 9.62 20.69 -13.49
N LEU A 239 8.90 20.67 -12.37
CA LEU A 239 8.12 21.82 -11.90
C LEU A 239 9.03 22.98 -11.45
N GLY A 240 10.16 22.69 -10.81
CA GLY A 240 11.14 23.71 -10.44
C GLY A 240 11.75 24.45 -11.65
N GLU A 241 12.05 23.72 -12.73
CA GLU A 241 12.54 24.31 -13.99
C GLU A 241 11.48 25.13 -14.72
N GLN A 242 10.20 24.78 -14.58
CA GLN A 242 9.09 25.55 -15.14
C GLN A 242 8.85 26.86 -14.37
N ASN A 243 8.93 26.82 -13.04
CA ASN A 243 8.74 28.00 -12.20
C ASN A 243 9.93 28.99 -12.24
N ALA A 244 11.08 28.55 -12.74
CA ALA A 244 12.27 29.39 -12.91
C ALA A 244 12.30 30.16 -14.24
N LYS A 245 11.35 29.89 -15.15
CA LYS A 245 11.20 30.57 -16.45
C LYS A 245 10.09 31.61 -16.36
#